data_AF-W5TSG0-F1
#
_entry.id   AF-W5TSG0-F1
#
_cell.length_a   1.000
_cell.length_b   1.000
_cell.length_c   1.000
_cell.angle_alpha   90.00
_cell.angle_beta   90.00
_cell.angle_gamma   90.00
#
_symmetry.space_group_name_H-M   'P 1'
#
loop_
_entity.id
_entity.type
_entity.pdbx_description
1 polymer ?
#
loop_
_entity_poly.entity_id
_entity_poly.type
_entity_poly.pdbx_seq_one_letter_code
_entity_poly.pdbx_strand_id
1 'polypeptide(L)'
;MADKLKINNQALYDLRRAPGVRADLERRGRAVLEACGGTAKGYMMSSFQGARKPQGRWHVQVFTATPRAMASNMKHNTMVRAFGAARG
;
A
#
# COMPACT_ATOMS: atom_id res chain seq x y z
N MET A 1 -26.54 34.34 5.54
CA MET A 1 -25.10 33.99 5.47
C MET A 1 -25.04 32.52 5.07
N ALA A 2 -24.26 32.15 4.06
CA ALA A 2 -24.12 30.75 3.65
C ALA A 2 -23.19 30.02 4.63
N ASP A 3 -23.63 28.89 5.17
CA ASP A 3 -22.80 28.06 6.04
C ASP A 3 -21.56 27.56 5.27
N LYS A 4 -20.37 27.82 5.82
CA LYS A 4 -19.11 27.30 5.26
C LYS A 4 -18.92 25.86 5.71
N LEU A 5 -18.66 24.96 4.77
CA LEU A 5 -18.25 23.59 5.06
C LEU A 5 -17.00 23.59 5.96
N LYS A 6 -17.11 22.95 7.14
CA LYS A 6 -16.00 22.73 8.06
C LYS A 6 -15.55 21.27 7.99
N ILE A 7 -14.40 21.02 7.38
CA ILE A 7 -13.82 19.66 7.29
C ILE A 7 -13.25 19.24 8.65
N ASN A 8 -13.67 18.07 9.14
CA ASN A 8 -13.07 17.45 10.31
C ASN A 8 -11.83 16.63 9.92
N ASN A 9 -10.66 17.28 9.95
CA ASN A 9 -9.38 16.64 9.63
C ASN A 9 -9.02 15.48 10.55
N GLN A 10 -9.46 15.51 11.81
CA GLN A 10 -9.24 14.41 12.76
C GLN A 10 -10.05 13.18 12.35
N ALA A 11 -11.35 13.34 12.07
CA ALA A 11 -12.18 12.25 11.60
C ALA A 11 -11.64 11.63 10.29
N LEU A 12 -11.14 12.44 9.35
CA LEU A 12 -10.51 11.93 8.13
C LEU A 12 -9.22 11.15 8.40
N TYR A 13 -8.44 11.55 9.41
CA TYR A 13 -7.24 10.82 9.82
C TYR A 13 -7.62 9.47 10.43
N ASP A 14 -8.60 9.45 11.34
CA ASP A 14 -9.08 8.24 12.02
C ASP A 14 -9.71 7.25 11.03
N LEU A 15 -10.51 7.74 10.08
CA LEU A 15 -11.10 6.92 9.02
C LEU A 15 -10.02 6.22 8.18
N ARG A 16 -8.95 6.93 7.79
CA ARG A 16 -7.86 6.38 6.95
C ARG A 16 -6.96 5.39 7.68
N ARG A 17 -7.16 5.21 8.98
CA ARG A 17 -6.49 4.19 9.81
C ARG A 17 -7.47 3.19 10.43
N ALA A 18 -8.74 3.22 10.02
CA ALA A 18 -9.74 2.30 10.54
C ALA A 18 -9.34 0.84 10.24
N PRO A 19 -9.63 -0.12 11.14
CA PRO A 19 -9.24 -1.52 10.96
C PRO A 19 -9.65 -2.11 9.60
N GLY A 20 -10.85 -1.79 9.10
CA GLY A 20 -11.32 -2.25 7.79
C GLY A 20 -10.49 -1.72 6.61
N VAL A 21 -10.05 -0.45 6.68
CA VAL A 21 -9.17 0.15 5.66
C VAL A 21 -7.80 -0.53 5.68
N ARG A 22 -7.26 -0.79 6.88
CA ARG A 22 -5.98 -1.51 7.04
C ARG A 22 -6.06 -2.91 6.45
N ALA A 23 -7.09 -3.67 6.84
CA ALA A 23 -7.30 -5.03 6.38
C ALA A 23 -7.45 -5.12 4.85
N ASP A 24 -8.20 -4.20 4.24
CA ASP A 24 -8.34 -4.14 2.78
C ASP A 24 -7.01 -3.82 2.09
N LEU A 25 -6.27 -2.81 2.57
CA LEU A 25 -4.96 -2.47 2.01
C LEU A 25 -3.96 -3.62 2.13
N GLU A 26 -3.94 -4.32 3.26
CA GLU A 26 -3.07 -5.48 3.47
C GLU A 26 -3.45 -6.67 2.59
N ARG A 27 -4.75 -6.91 2.41
CA ARG A 27 -5.25 -7.93 1.48
C ARG A 27 -4.77 -7.63 0.05
N ARG A 28 -4.92 -6.39 -0.42
CA ARG A 28 -4.44 -5.96 -1.75
C ARG A 28 -2.92 -6.09 -1.87
N GLY A 29 -2.18 -5.65 -0.86
CA GLY A 29 -0.73 -5.76 -0.84
C GLY A 29 -0.24 -7.20 -0.89
N ARG A 30 -0.89 -8.11 -0.15
CA ARG A 30 -0.62 -9.56 -0.23
C ARG A 30 -0.89 -10.10 -1.63
N ALA A 31 -2.00 -9.74 -2.27
CA ALA A 31 -2.29 -10.16 -3.64
C ALA A 31 -1.21 -9.72 -4.64
N VAL A 32 -0.70 -8.48 -4.51
CA VAL A 32 0.41 -7.99 -5.34
C VAL A 32 1.72 -8.73 -5.02
N LEU A 33 2.02 -8.97 -3.75
CA LEU A 33 3.22 -9.71 -3.33
C LEU A 33 3.23 -11.13 -3.93
N GLU A 34 2.11 -11.85 -3.84
CA GLU A 34 1.98 -13.19 -4.42
C GLU A 34 2.10 -13.16 -5.95
N ALA A 35 1.49 -12.16 -6.61
CA ALA A 35 1.64 -11.99 -8.06
C ALA A 35 3.08 -11.67 -8.51
N CYS A 36 3.90 -11.08 -7.64
CA CYS A 36 5.35 -10.92 -7.88
C CYS A 36 6.16 -12.22 -7.65
N GLY A 37 5.54 -13.25 -7.08
CA GLY A 37 6.18 -14.52 -6.69
C GLY A 37 6.66 -14.56 -5.23
N GLY A 38 6.23 -13.61 -4.41
CA GLY A 38 6.39 -13.63 -2.96
C GLY A 38 7.82 -13.47 -2.45
N THR A 39 7.98 -13.77 -1.17
CA THR A 39 9.28 -13.74 -0.46
C THR A 39 10.30 -14.70 -1.05
N ALA A 40 9.85 -15.84 -1.58
CA ALA A 40 10.70 -16.82 -2.27
C ALA A 40 11.40 -16.22 -3.50
N LYS A 41 10.79 -15.25 -4.19
CA LYS A 41 11.40 -14.52 -5.32
C LYS A 41 12.14 -13.24 -4.88
N GLY A 42 12.24 -12.99 -3.57
CA GLY A 42 12.95 -11.86 -3.01
C GLY A 42 12.14 -10.55 -2.98
N TYR A 43 10.81 -10.63 -3.02
CA TYR A 43 9.92 -9.49 -2.78
C TYR A 43 9.44 -9.50 -1.32
N MET A 44 9.17 -8.32 -0.77
CA MET A 44 8.64 -8.19 0.59
C MET A 44 7.52 -7.17 0.60
N MET A 45 6.69 -7.25 1.66
CA MET A 45 5.62 -6.30 1.92
C MET A 45 5.81 -5.64 3.29
N SER A 46 5.53 -4.35 3.38
CA SER A 46 5.40 -3.62 4.64
C SER A 46 4.04 -2.92 4.72
N SER A 47 3.47 -2.86 5.93
CA SER A 47 2.15 -2.26 6.22
C SER A 47 2.29 -1.37 7.45
N PHE A 48 2.05 -0.06 7.31
CA PHE A 48 2.26 0.86 8.42
C PHE A 48 1.45 2.15 8.29
N GLN A 49 1.32 2.84 9.44
CA GLN A 49 0.72 4.15 9.51
C GLN A 49 1.75 5.21 9.13
N GLY A 50 1.47 5.97 8.07
CA GLY A 50 2.28 7.13 7.70
C GLY A 50 2.27 8.20 8.79
N ALA A 51 3.40 8.92 8.90
CA ALA A 51 3.57 9.99 9.88
C ALA A 51 2.49 11.07 9.75
N ARG A 52 2.02 11.57 10.88
CA ARG A 52 0.95 12.59 10.93
C ARG A 52 1.53 13.97 10.58
N LYS A 53 1.70 14.25 9.28
CA LYS A 53 2.17 15.55 8.74
C LYS A 53 1.49 15.91 7.41
N PRO A 54 0.30 16.53 7.36
CA PRO A 54 -0.70 16.75 8.42
C PRO A 54 -1.73 15.61 8.56
N GLN A 55 -1.79 14.68 7.61
CA GLN A 55 -2.88 13.71 7.47
C GLN A 55 -2.40 12.29 7.14
N GLY A 56 -1.38 11.81 7.86
CA GLY A 56 -0.77 10.49 7.64
C GLY A 56 -1.82 9.39 7.38
N ARG A 57 -1.56 8.54 6.39
CA ARG A 57 -2.51 7.51 5.93
C ARG A 57 -1.91 6.13 6.19
N TRP A 58 -2.75 5.13 6.38
CA TRP A 58 -2.26 3.77 6.28
C TRP A 58 -1.82 3.49 4.84
N HIS A 59 -0.69 2.84 4.67
CA HIS A 59 -0.23 2.39 3.35
C HIS A 59 0.44 1.03 3.44
N VAL A 60 0.46 0.36 2.29
CA VAL A 60 1.15 -0.91 2.09
C VAL A 60 2.12 -0.74 0.94
N GLN A 61 3.33 -1.25 1.13
CA GLN A 61 4.41 -1.19 0.15
C GLN A 61 4.84 -2.60 -0.19
N VAL A 62 4.97 -2.89 -1.48
CA VAL A 62 5.63 -4.11 -1.99
C VAL A 62 6.91 -3.65 -2.66
N PHE A 63 8.03 -4.28 -2.30
CA PHE A 63 9.36 -3.85 -2.73
C PHE A 63 10.28 -5.06 -2.96
N THR A 64 11.35 -4.85 -3.72
CA THR A 64 12.40 -5.85 -3.94
C THR A 64 13.38 -5.84 -2.78
N ALA A 65 13.46 -6.92 -2.02
CA ALA A 65 14.34 -7.04 -0.86
C ALA A 65 15.74 -7.57 -1.20
N THR A 66 15.95 -8.04 -2.44
CA THR A 66 17.23 -8.63 -2.86
C THR A 66 17.73 -8.00 -4.18
N PRO A 67 19.05 -7.96 -4.41
CA PRO A 67 19.62 -7.49 -5.68
C PRO A 67 19.11 -8.27 -6.89
N ARG A 68 18.91 -9.58 -6.74
CA ARG A 68 18.38 -10.45 -7.80
C ARG A 68 16.93 -10.08 -8.16
N ALA A 69 16.09 -9.85 -7.16
CA ALA A 69 14.72 -9.40 -7.38
C ALA A 69 14.68 -8.01 -8.04
N MET A 70 15.56 -7.09 -7.63
CA MET A 70 15.68 -5.76 -8.24
C MET A 70 16.06 -5.83 -9.72
N ALA A 71 17.11 -6.59 -10.07
CA ALA A 71 17.55 -6.78 -11.45
C ALA A 71 16.47 -7.46 -12.31
N SER A 72 15.81 -8.50 -11.76
CA SER A 72 14.72 -9.21 -12.43
C SER A 72 13.51 -8.28 -12.65
N ASN A 73 13.10 -7.53 -11.63
CA ASN A 73 12.00 -6.57 -11.74
C ASN A 73 12.29 -5.49 -12.78
N MET A 74 13.52 -4.95 -12.82
CA MET A 74 13.92 -3.97 -13.83
C MET A 74 13.83 -4.52 -15.26
N LYS A 75 14.22 -5.78 -15.47
CA LYS A 75 14.16 -6.43 -16.79
C LYS A 75 12.75 -6.80 -17.22
N HIS A 76 11.90 -7.22 -16.28
CA HIS A 76 10.61 -7.84 -16.59
C HIS A 76 9.39 -6.97 -16.23
N ASN A 77 9.60 -5.83 -15.59
CA ASN A 77 8.56 -4.94 -15.07
C ASN A 77 7.56 -5.67 -14.16
N THR A 78 8.05 -6.61 -13.35
CA THR A 78 7.23 -7.55 -12.56
C THR A 78 6.22 -6.82 -11.68
N MET A 79 6.65 -5.84 -10.88
CA MET A 79 5.75 -5.11 -9.97
C MET A 79 4.68 -4.30 -10.72
N VAL A 80 5.04 -3.67 -11.84
CA VAL A 80 4.09 -2.90 -12.66
C VAL A 80 3.02 -3.82 -13.24
N ARG A 81 3.42 -4.99 -13.75
CA ARG A 81 2.51 -5.99 -14.30
C ARG A 81 1.64 -6.63 -13.22
N ALA A 82 2.20 -6.86 -12.03
CA ALA A 82 1.49 -7.42 -10.88
C ALA A 82 0.50 -6.44 -10.23
N PHE A 83 0.60 -5.13 -10.49
CA PHE A 83 -0.24 -4.11 -9.84
C PHE A 83 -1.74 -4.32 -10.05
N GLY A 84 -2.14 -4.94 -11.17
CA GLY A 84 -3.53 -5.32 -11.43
C GLY A 84 -4.15 -6.25 -10.37
N ALA A 85 -3.32 -7.03 -9.66
CA ALA A 85 -3.76 -7.92 -8.57
C ALA A 85 -4.28 -7.14 -7.35
N ALA A 86 -4.02 -5.84 -7.25
CA ALA A 86 -4.58 -4.99 -6.20
C ALA A 86 -6.06 -4.63 -6.41
N ARG A 87 -6.65 -4.97 -7.56
CA ARG A 87 -8.06 -4.65 -7.88
C ARG A 87 -9.04 -5.58 -7.14
N GLY A 88 -10.28 -5.10 -6.99
CA GLY A 88 -11.34 -5.76 -6.21
C GLY A 88 -11.18 -5.52 -4.74
#